data_AF-A0A936MDT0-F1
#
_entry.id   AF-A0A936MDT0-F1
#
_cell.length_a   1.000
_cell.length_b   1.000
_cell.length_c   1.000
_cell.angle_alpha   90.00
_cell.angle_beta   90.00
_cell.angle_gamma   90.00
#
_symmetry.space_group_name_H-M   'P 1'
#
loop_
_entity.id
_entity.type
_entity.pdbx_description
1 polymer ?
#
loop_
_entity_poly.entity_id
_entity_poly.type
_entity_poly.pdbx_seq_one_letter_code
_entity_poly.pdbx_strand_id
1 'polypeptide(L)'
;MQSWFRSLPLVASLVAAALLGACAGTATTQVTLTPPDQAPVCQPQAALKASVFWRTQWRADQKDVPEREAAAAQGITRFFADGGCFASAVVARVEAGRSDFSVPAGADLLIVLTVRELGPTVKLLSSAALVEGGTEVVVDVAVVRPGRREADREFSIRWQDGGPGVVKGVQTLPSDMAAALKAGLLTRQGP
;
A
#
# COMPACT_ATOMS: atom_id res chain seq x y z
N MET A 1 25.90 44.79 62.90
CA MET A 1 25.45 45.64 61.77
C MET A 1 25.36 44.77 60.53
N GLN A 2 24.19 44.31 60.13
CA GLN A 2 23.98 43.71 58.81
C GLN A 2 22.51 43.91 58.42
N SER A 3 22.36 44.60 57.30
CA SER A 3 21.20 45.34 56.83
C SER A 3 20.14 44.45 56.19
N TRP A 4 18.90 44.77 56.50
CA TRP A 4 17.72 44.52 55.67
C TRP A 4 17.87 45.22 54.31
N PHE A 5 17.52 44.55 53.21
CA PHE A 5 16.84 45.19 52.08
C PHE A 5 15.95 44.17 51.36
N ARG A 6 14.66 44.51 51.29
CA ARG A 6 13.60 43.84 50.54
C ARG A 6 13.61 44.31 49.08
N SER A 7 13.37 43.37 48.18
CA SER A 7 12.47 43.40 47.01
C SER A 7 12.42 44.64 46.10
N LEU A 8 12.70 44.46 44.79
CA LEU A 8 11.77 44.65 43.65
C LEU A 8 12.44 44.29 42.29
N PRO A 9 11.71 44.19 41.16
CA PRO A 9 11.61 43.01 40.31
C PRO A 9 12.56 43.02 39.10
N LEU A 10 13.08 41.86 38.72
CA LEU A 10 13.71 41.68 37.41
C LEU A 10 12.62 41.53 36.36
N VAL A 11 12.28 42.69 35.80
CA VAL A 11 11.77 42.96 34.47
C VAL A 11 11.84 41.76 33.53
N ALA A 12 10.65 41.39 33.06
CA ALA A 12 10.38 40.52 31.93
C ALA A 12 11.42 40.68 30.81
N SER A 13 12.18 39.62 30.56
CA SER A 13 13.05 39.51 29.38
C SER A 13 12.78 38.18 28.69
N LEU A 14 12.19 38.30 27.50
CA LEU A 14 12.34 37.42 26.35
C LEU A 14 11.57 36.09 26.37
N VAL A 15 10.27 36.21 26.12
CA VAL A 15 9.54 35.34 25.20
C VAL A 15 10.31 35.29 23.87
N ALA A 16 10.91 34.14 23.53
CA ALA A 16 11.16 33.63 22.18
C ALA A 16 12.21 32.50 22.20
N ALA A 17 11.93 31.39 22.88
CA ALA A 17 12.51 30.11 22.47
C ALA A 17 11.59 29.55 21.38
N ALA A 18 11.87 29.99 20.15
CA ALA A 18 11.16 29.61 18.96
C ALA A 18 11.04 28.09 18.84
N LEU A 19 9.81 27.66 18.56
CA LEU A 19 9.42 26.34 18.10
C LEU A 19 10.26 25.94 16.88
N LEU A 20 11.42 25.34 17.09
CA LEU A 20 12.12 24.55 16.07
C LEU A 20 11.65 23.10 16.22
N GLY A 21 10.36 22.90 15.94
CA GLY A 21 9.84 21.58 15.58
C GLY A 21 10.39 21.25 14.20
N ALA A 22 11.57 20.63 14.16
CA ALA A 22 12.08 20.03 12.94
C ALA A 22 11.06 18.98 12.48
N CYS A 23 10.38 19.25 11.38
CA CYS A 23 9.72 18.23 10.57
C CYS A 23 10.81 17.30 10.03
N ALA A 24 11.33 16.40 10.87
CA ALA A 24 12.10 15.26 10.41
C ALA A 24 11.19 14.50 9.44
N GLY A 25 11.65 14.31 8.19
CA GLY A 25 10.88 13.75 7.09
C GLY A 25 10.15 12.48 7.53
N THR A 26 8.86 12.58 7.77
CA THR A 26 8.03 11.42 8.08
C THR A 26 7.92 10.62 6.80
N ALA A 27 8.27 9.33 6.85
CA ALA A 27 7.93 8.42 5.77
C ALA A 27 6.43 8.55 5.49
N THR A 28 6.07 8.87 4.25
CA THR A 28 4.67 9.05 3.86
C THR A 28 4.25 7.87 3.00
N THR A 29 3.27 7.14 3.49
CA THR A 29 2.56 6.16 2.66
C THR A 29 1.55 6.90 1.80
N GLN A 30 1.61 6.73 0.49
CA GLN A 30 0.66 7.27 -0.47
C GLN A 30 -0.05 6.14 -1.19
N VAL A 31 -1.35 6.29 -1.37
CA VAL A 31 -2.17 5.33 -2.10
C VAL A 31 -3.01 6.07 -3.13
N THR A 32 -3.02 5.58 -4.35
CA THR A 32 -3.81 6.13 -5.45
C THR A 32 -4.57 5.00 -6.11
N LEU A 33 -5.88 5.17 -6.25
CA LEU A 33 -6.73 4.31 -7.06
C LEU A 33 -7.03 4.97 -8.39
N THR A 34 -7.07 4.17 -9.46
CA THR A 34 -7.43 4.67 -10.79
C THR A 34 -8.48 3.74 -11.40
N PRO A 35 -9.72 4.22 -11.66
CA PRO A 35 -10.20 5.57 -11.38
C PRO A 35 -10.23 5.89 -9.88
N PRO A 36 -10.23 7.18 -9.46
CA PRO A 36 -10.33 7.56 -8.05
C PRO A 36 -11.67 7.15 -7.43
N ASP A 37 -11.79 7.29 -6.10
CA ASP A 37 -13.02 7.07 -5.31
C ASP A 37 -13.66 5.68 -5.47
N GLN A 38 -12.85 4.64 -5.68
CA GLN A 38 -13.35 3.28 -5.73
C GLN A 38 -14.00 2.89 -4.40
N ALA A 39 -15.21 2.34 -4.49
CA ALA A 39 -15.82 1.69 -3.33
C ALA A 39 -14.98 0.47 -2.92
N PRO A 40 -14.90 0.15 -1.61
CA PRO A 40 -14.32 -1.12 -1.16
C PRO A 40 -14.88 -2.32 -1.93
N VAL A 41 -14.07 -3.37 -2.13
CA VAL A 41 -14.52 -4.62 -2.77
C VAL A 41 -15.64 -5.28 -1.98
N CYS A 42 -15.62 -5.08 -0.67
CA CYS A 42 -16.49 -5.70 0.30
C CYS A 42 -16.71 -4.77 1.48
N GLN A 43 -17.84 -4.94 2.18
CA GLN A 43 -18.08 -4.31 3.47
C GLN A 43 -17.44 -5.16 4.59
N PRO A 44 -17.01 -4.58 5.72
CA PRO A 44 -16.31 -5.33 6.78
C PRO A 44 -17.05 -6.57 7.29
N GLN A 45 -18.39 -6.57 7.30
CA GLN A 45 -19.21 -7.69 7.78
C GLN A 45 -19.73 -8.63 6.67
N ALA A 46 -19.26 -8.47 5.43
CA ALA A 46 -19.82 -9.20 4.28
C ALA A 46 -19.51 -10.71 4.27
N ALA A 47 -18.45 -11.15 4.96
CA ALA A 47 -18.07 -12.56 5.11
C ALA A 47 -18.00 -13.33 3.77
N LEU A 48 -17.41 -12.72 2.74
CA LEU A 48 -17.42 -13.26 1.37
C LEU A 48 -16.46 -14.44 1.20
N LYS A 49 -16.82 -15.39 0.34
CA LYS A 49 -15.94 -16.45 -0.19
C LYS A 49 -15.30 -15.98 -1.49
N ALA A 50 -14.03 -15.60 -1.45
CA ALA A 50 -13.30 -15.14 -2.63
C ALA A 50 -12.58 -16.28 -3.33
N SER A 51 -12.64 -16.30 -4.66
CA SER A 51 -11.57 -16.89 -5.46
C SER A 51 -10.62 -15.77 -5.89
N VAL A 52 -9.32 -16.02 -5.83
CA VAL A 52 -8.29 -15.02 -6.16
C VAL A 52 -7.35 -15.63 -7.18
N PHE A 53 -7.34 -15.07 -8.38
CA PHE A 53 -6.33 -15.37 -9.38
C PHE A 53 -5.32 -14.25 -9.41
N TRP A 54 -4.04 -14.59 -9.44
CA TRP A 54 -3.00 -13.59 -9.58
C TRP A 54 -1.98 -13.96 -10.64
N ARG A 55 -1.45 -12.93 -11.30
CA ARG A 55 -0.40 -13.02 -12.31
C ARG A 55 0.50 -11.80 -12.22
N THR A 56 1.56 -11.81 -13.02
CA THR A 56 2.49 -10.69 -13.16
C THR A 56 2.47 -10.15 -14.57
N GLN A 57 2.71 -8.84 -14.69
CA GLN A 57 2.96 -8.15 -15.94
C GLN A 57 4.08 -7.14 -15.70
N TRP A 58 5.28 -7.68 -15.50
CA TRP A 58 6.46 -6.89 -15.24
C TRP A 58 6.83 -6.02 -16.45
N ARG A 59 7.43 -4.86 -16.18
CA ARG A 59 8.17 -4.12 -17.20
C ARG A 59 9.36 -4.93 -17.72
N ALA A 60 9.80 -4.63 -18.93
CA ALA A 60 10.84 -5.39 -19.62
C ALA A 60 12.19 -5.45 -18.87
N ASP A 61 12.52 -4.42 -18.11
CA ASP A 61 13.77 -4.29 -17.35
C ASP A 61 13.60 -4.63 -15.85
N GLN A 62 12.52 -5.31 -15.49
CA GLN A 62 12.30 -5.75 -14.12
C GLN A 62 13.42 -6.70 -13.68
N LYS A 63 14.15 -6.30 -12.64
CA LYS A 63 15.19 -7.11 -12.01
C LYS A 63 14.60 -8.03 -10.95
N ASP A 64 15.33 -9.10 -10.61
CA ASP A 64 15.00 -10.01 -9.50
C ASP A 64 13.57 -10.55 -9.59
N VAL A 65 13.14 -10.90 -10.82
CA VAL A 65 11.78 -11.35 -11.10
C VAL A 65 11.37 -12.53 -10.22
N PRO A 66 12.18 -13.61 -10.09
CA PRO A 66 11.79 -14.76 -9.25
C PRO A 66 11.54 -14.38 -7.79
N GLU A 67 12.40 -13.55 -7.20
CA GLU A 67 12.30 -13.10 -5.81
C GLU A 67 11.07 -12.22 -5.61
N ARG A 68 10.75 -11.35 -6.57
CA ARG A 68 9.56 -10.48 -6.52
C ARG A 68 8.28 -11.26 -6.72
N GLU A 69 8.28 -12.28 -7.56
CA GLU A 69 7.14 -13.19 -7.69
C GLU A 69 6.89 -13.97 -6.41
N ALA A 70 7.95 -14.46 -5.76
CA ALA A 70 7.83 -15.11 -4.46
C ALA A 70 7.29 -14.15 -3.38
N ALA A 71 7.77 -12.90 -3.37
CA ALA A 71 7.29 -11.89 -2.44
C ALA A 71 5.82 -11.50 -2.70
N ALA A 72 5.42 -11.36 -3.96
CA ALA A 72 4.05 -11.09 -4.37
C ALA A 72 3.12 -12.24 -3.93
N ALA A 73 3.49 -13.49 -4.24
CA ALA A 73 2.74 -14.67 -3.83
C ALA A 73 2.52 -14.68 -2.32
N GLN A 74 3.60 -14.48 -1.55
CA GLN A 74 3.54 -14.48 -0.09
C GLN A 74 2.67 -13.33 0.46
N GLY A 75 2.79 -12.12 -0.08
CA GLY A 75 2.01 -10.96 0.34
C GLY A 75 0.52 -11.12 0.04
N ILE A 76 0.18 -11.59 -1.16
CA ILE A 76 -1.21 -11.86 -1.57
C ILE A 76 -1.82 -12.94 -0.66
N THR A 77 -1.12 -14.08 -0.48
CA THR A 77 -1.61 -15.16 0.38
C THR A 77 -1.83 -14.69 1.82
N ARG A 78 -0.90 -13.93 2.39
CA ARG A 78 -1.04 -13.39 3.76
C ARG A 78 -2.24 -12.46 3.89
N PHE A 79 -2.39 -11.50 2.97
CA PHE A 79 -3.53 -10.57 2.99
C PHE A 79 -4.88 -11.30 3.03
N PHE A 80 -5.04 -12.33 2.20
CA PHE A 80 -6.28 -13.10 2.14
C PHE A 80 -6.45 -14.09 3.30
N ALA A 81 -5.36 -14.54 3.92
CA ALA A 81 -5.39 -15.37 5.12
C ALA A 81 -5.80 -14.58 6.38
N ASP A 82 -5.46 -13.28 6.44
CA ASP A 82 -5.86 -12.40 7.56
C ASP A 82 -7.37 -12.12 7.60
N GLY A 83 -8.12 -12.52 6.57
CA GLY A 83 -9.57 -12.76 6.65
C GLY A 83 -10.48 -11.54 6.70
N GLY A 84 -9.97 -10.32 6.48
CA GLY A 84 -10.68 -9.03 6.61
C GLY A 84 -12.21 -9.06 6.47
N CYS A 85 -12.72 -8.80 5.26
CA CYS A 85 -14.15 -8.99 4.94
C CYS A 85 -14.42 -10.35 4.26
N PHE A 86 -13.38 -11.17 4.09
CA PHE A 86 -13.40 -12.41 3.35
C PHE A 86 -13.40 -13.56 4.34
N ALA A 87 -14.53 -14.27 4.47
CA ALA A 87 -14.62 -15.43 5.35
C ALA A 87 -13.71 -16.58 4.88
N SER A 88 -13.45 -16.66 3.57
CA SER A 88 -12.45 -17.56 3.00
C SER A 88 -11.96 -17.03 1.66
N ALA A 89 -10.75 -17.43 1.29
CA ALA A 89 -10.17 -17.11 0.00
C ALA A 89 -9.35 -18.27 -0.54
N VAL A 90 -9.54 -18.62 -1.81
CA VAL A 90 -8.69 -19.57 -2.54
C VAL A 90 -7.79 -18.79 -3.48
N VAL A 91 -6.50 -18.74 -3.18
CA VAL A 91 -5.49 -18.00 -3.97
C VAL A 91 -4.77 -18.95 -4.91
N ALA A 92 -4.76 -18.63 -6.20
CA ALA A 92 -4.05 -19.40 -7.23
C ALA A 92 -3.28 -18.49 -8.19
N ARG A 93 -2.06 -18.88 -8.53
CA ARG A 93 -1.31 -18.26 -9.64
C ARG A 93 -1.91 -18.74 -10.96
N VAL A 94 -2.03 -17.82 -11.92
CA VAL A 94 -2.47 -18.14 -13.29
C VAL A 94 -1.48 -17.62 -14.32
N GLU A 95 -1.53 -18.21 -15.51
CA GLU A 95 -0.71 -17.79 -16.64
C GLU A 95 -1.06 -16.37 -17.10
N ALA A 96 -0.04 -15.62 -17.55
CA ALA A 96 -0.20 -14.22 -17.95
C ALA A 96 -1.23 -14.05 -19.07
N GLY A 97 -1.32 -15.00 -20.01
CA GLY A 97 -2.25 -14.97 -21.15
C GLY A 97 -3.69 -15.41 -20.85
N ARG A 98 -4.01 -15.81 -19.61
CA ARG A 98 -5.39 -16.21 -19.27
C ARG A 98 -6.32 -15.00 -19.39
N SER A 99 -7.40 -15.18 -20.13
CA SER A 99 -8.46 -14.18 -20.32
C SER A 99 -9.83 -14.66 -19.85
N ASP A 100 -10.01 -15.98 -19.68
CA ASP A 100 -11.25 -16.54 -19.14
C ASP A 100 -11.26 -16.52 -17.61
N PHE A 101 -12.09 -15.65 -17.07
CA PHE A 101 -12.25 -15.37 -15.66
C PHE A 101 -13.70 -15.60 -15.22
N SER A 102 -14.20 -16.83 -15.35
CA SER A 102 -15.44 -17.27 -14.71
C SER A 102 -15.27 -17.40 -13.20
N VAL A 103 -16.26 -16.96 -12.42
CA VAL A 103 -16.28 -17.20 -10.97
C VAL A 103 -16.39 -18.70 -10.67
N PRO A 104 -15.44 -19.29 -9.92
CA PRO A 104 -15.50 -20.70 -9.55
C PRO A 104 -16.77 -21.03 -8.74
N ALA A 105 -17.29 -22.24 -8.91
CA ALA A 105 -18.47 -22.70 -8.18
C ALA A 105 -18.26 -22.59 -6.66
N GLY A 106 -19.25 -22.01 -5.97
CA GLY A 106 -19.22 -21.81 -4.51
C GLY A 106 -18.47 -20.58 -4.03
N ALA A 107 -17.86 -19.79 -4.93
CA ALA A 107 -17.33 -18.47 -4.60
C ALA A 107 -18.36 -17.36 -4.86
N ASP A 108 -18.34 -16.32 -4.03
CA ASP A 108 -19.21 -15.15 -4.16
C ASP A 108 -18.66 -14.13 -5.16
N LEU A 109 -17.35 -14.18 -5.43
CA LEU A 109 -16.65 -13.37 -6.40
C LEU A 109 -15.32 -14.00 -6.80
N LEU A 110 -14.83 -13.59 -7.97
CA LEU A 110 -13.45 -13.75 -8.40
C LEU A 110 -12.76 -12.38 -8.37
N ILE A 111 -11.60 -12.31 -7.72
CA ILE A 111 -10.68 -11.18 -7.77
C ILE A 111 -9.49 -11.60 -8.62
N VAL A 112 -9.23 -10.87 -9.70
CA VAL A 112 -8.04 -11.05 -10.53
C VAL A 112 -7.05 -9.93 -10.20
N LEU A 113 -5.84 -10.29 -9.79
CA LEU A 113 -4.75 -9.39 -9.47
C LEU A 113 -3.66 -9.51 -10.53
N THR A 114 -3.31 -8.40 -11.19
CA THR A 114 -2.15 -8.34 -12.07
C THR A 114 -1.11 -7.43 -11.44
N VAL A 115 -0.03 -8.02 -10.91
CA VAL A 115 1.07 -7.28 -10.32
C VAL A 115 1.95 -6.72 -11.43
N ARG A 116 1.98 -5.39 -11.56
CA ARG A 116 2.83 -4.69 -12.53
C ARG A 116 4.14 -4.25 -11.91
N GLU A 117 4.09 -3.86 -10.63
CA GLU A 117 5.26 -3.38 -9.89
C GLU A 117 5.27 -3.89 -8.46
N LEU A 118 6.45 -4.27 -8.00
CA LEU A 118 6.72 -4.62 -6.62
C LEU A 118 8.20 -4.43 -6.35
N GLY A 119 8.57 -3.28 -5.80
CA GLY A 119 9.77 -3.19 -4.98
C GLY A 119 10.41 -1.83 -4.87
N PRO A 120 11.70 -1.79 -4.51
CA PRO A 120 12.31 -0.55 -4.08
C PRO A 120 12.41 0.46 -5.22
N THR A 121 12.09 1.71 -4.91
CA THR A 121 12.27 2.86 -5.80
C THR A 121 13.33 3.79 -5.22
N VAL A 122 14.15 4.37 -6.09
CA VAL A 122 15.11 5.41 -5.72
C VAL A 122 14.89 6.59 -6.65
N LYS A 123 14.59 7.76 -6.08
CA LYS A 123 14.55 9.03 -6.83
C LYS A 123 15.79 9.84 -6.46
N LEU A 124 16.50 10.31 -7.49
CA LEU A 124 17.61 11.25 -7.34
C LEU A 124 17.06 12.65 -7.58
N LEU A 125 16.93 13.45 -6.52
CA LEU A 125 16.49 14.84 -6.64
C LEU A 125 17.69 15.76 -6.88
N SER A 126 17.49 16.81 -7.67
CA SER A 126 18.53 17.71 -8.19
C SER A 126 19.08 18.73 -7.19
N SER A 127 18.72 18.65 -5.91
CA SER A 127 19.22 19.52 -4.84
C SER A 127 19.89 18.68 -3.74
N ALA A 128 21.03 19.19 -3.26
CA ALA A 128 22.06 18.44 -2.52
C ALA A 128 21.53 17.50 -1.42
N ALA A 129 21.89 16.22 -1.53
CA ALA A 129 21.90 15.20 -0.47
C ALA A 129 20.56 14.56 -0.03
N LEU A 130 19.54 14.49 -0.89
CA LEU A 130 18.33 13.73 -0.60
C LEU A 130 18.12 12.58 -1.60
N VAL A 131 18.63 11.41 -1.25
CA VAL A 131 18.18 10.14 -1.84
C VAL A 131 16.81 9.85 -1.23
N GLU A 132 15.77 9.89 -2.05
CA GLU A 132 14.43 9.47 -1.65
C GLU A 132 14.27 8.01 -2.06
N GLY A 133 14.34 7.12 -1.07
CA GLY A 133 14.07 5.71 -1.27
C GLY A 133 12.69 5.33 -0.73
N GLY A 134 12.21 4.17 -1.16
CA GLY A 134 10.92 3.64 -0.75
C GLY A 134 10.61 2.33 -1.46
N THR A 135 9.37 1.87 -1.33
CA THR A 135 8.81 0.77 -2.12
C THR A 135 7.66 1.30 -2.95
N GLU A 136 7.53 0.85 -4.19
CA GLU A 136 6.33 0.98 -5.00
C GLU A 136 5.69 -0.38 -5.26
N VAL A 137 4.37 -0.42 -5.16
CA VAL A 137 3.53 -1.54 -5.52
C VAL A 137 2.46 -1.04 -6.50
N VAL A 138 2.35 -1.68 -7.65
CA VAL A 138 1.29 -1.41 -8.64
C VAL A 138 0.58 -2.72 -8.96
N VAL A 139 -0.74 -2.75 -8.71
CA VAL A 139 -1.60 -3.92 -8.94
C VAL A 139 -2.84 -3.49 -9.68
N ASP A 140 -3.11 -4.08 -10.84
CA ASP A 140 -4.42 -3.99 -11.47
C ASP A 140 -5.37 -5.02 -10.87
N VAL A 141 -6.59 -4.60 -10.60
CA VAL A 141 -7.62 -5.38 -9.93
C VAL A 141 -8.84 -5.45 -10.83
N ALA A 142 -9.30 -6.67 -11.12
CA ALA A 142 -10.60 -6.91 -11.71
C ALA A 142 -11.47 -7.73 -10.76
N VAL A 143 -12.72 -7.35 -10.61
CA VAL A 143 -13.71 -8.04 -9.76
C VAL A 143 -14.82 -8.57 -10.63
N VAL A 144 -15.05 -9.88 -10.58
CA VAL A 144 -16.09 -10.58 -11.35
C VAL A 144 -17.08 -11.21 -10.38
N ARG A 145 -18.38 -11.00 -10.59
CA ARG A 145 -19.46 -11.65 -9.83
C ARG A 145 -20.10 -12.81 -10.60
N PRO A 146 -20.76 -13.76 -9.89
CA PRO A 146 -21.47 -14.86 -10.52
C PRO A 146 -22.46 -14.40 -11.60
N GLY A 147 -22.54 -15.15 -12.70
CA GLY A 147 -23.44 -14.86 -13.82
C GLY A 147 -22.94 -13.77 -14.78
N ARG A 148 -21.76 -13.18 -14.52
CA ARG A 148 -21.09 -12.24 -15.43
C ARG A 148 -20.00 -12.94 -16.25
N ARG A 149 -19.75 -12.41 -17.45
CA ARG A 149 -18.65 -12.85 -18.34
C ARG A 149 -17.51 -11.84 -18.41
N GLU A 150 -17.73 -10.64 -17.89
CA GLU A 150 -16.77 -9.53 -17.86
C GLU A 150 -16.66 -9.02 -16.41
N ALA A 151 -15.58 -8.32 -16.11
CA ALA A 151 -15.40 -7.71 -14.80
C ALA A 151 -16.49 -6.66 -14.54
N ASP A 152 -17.15 -6.76 -13.37
CA ASP A 152 -18.08 -5.73 -12.91
C ASP A 152 -17.34 -4.44 -12.53
N ARG A 153 -16.06 -4.56 -12.17
CA ARG A 153 -15.23 -3.44 -11.75
C ARG A 153 -13.76 -3.72 -12.04
N GLU A 154 -13.09 -2.72 -12.59
CA GLU A 154 -11.65 -2.72 -12.81
C GLU A 154 -11.03 -1.42 -12.29
N PHE A 155 -9.89 -1.54 -11.63
CA PHE A 155 -9.12 -0.39 -11.14
C PHE A 155 -7.67 -0.77 -10.87
N SER A 156 -6.78 0.21 -10.87
CA SER A 156 -5.38 0.03 -10.45
C SER A 156 -5.18 0.56 -9.04
N ILE A 157 -4.39 -0.15 -8.24
CA ILE A 157 -3.83 0.28 -6.97
C ILE A 157 -2.38 0.69 -7.23
N ARG A 158 -2.02 1.93 -6.91
CA ARG A 158 -0.63 2.38 -6.79
C ARG A 158 -0.39 2.72 -5.33
N TRP A 159 0.53 2.01 -4.70
CA TRP A 159 0.91 2.20 -3.31
C TRP A 159 2.40 2.51 -3.25
N GLN A 160 2.75 3.56 -2.51
CA GLN A 160 4.12 3.99 -2.30
C GLN A 160 4.36 4.20 -0.82
N ASP A 161 5.50 3.73 -0.33
CA ASP A 161 5.91 3.99 1.05
C ASP A 161 7.40 4.23 1.13
N GLY A 162 7.76 5.43 1.56
CA GLY A 162 9.12 5.92 1.55
C GLY A 162 9.20 7.40 1.91
N GLY A 163 10.36 7.98 1.65
CA GLY A 163 10.63 9.37 1.90
C GLY A 163 12.13 9.68 1.97
N PRO A 164 12.48 10.93 2.24
CA PRO A 164 13.85 11.38 2.49
C PRO A 164 14.65 10.41 3.39
N GLY A 165 15.74 9.83 2.86
CA GLY A 165 16.65 8.99 3.64
C GLY A 165 16.13 7.58 3.98
N VAL A 166 14.98 7.16 3.45
CA VAL A 166 14.46 5.79 3.65
C VAL A 166 15.17 4.82 2.71
N VAL A 167 15.74 3.74 3.25
CA VAL A 167 16.25 2.61 2.47
C VAL A 167 15.43 1.37 2.81
N LYS A 168 14.58 0.94 1.88
CA LYS A 168 13.83 -0.31 2.01
C LYS A 168 14.50 -1.42 1.21
N GLY A 169 14.69 -2.56 1.85
CA GLY A 169 15.21 -3.78 1.23
C GLY A 169 14.10 -4.69 0.72
N VAL A 170 14.48 -5.70 -0.07
CA VAL A 170 13.53 -6.67 -0.64
C VAL A 170 12.77 -7.52 0.39
N GLN A 171 13.19 -7.49 1.66
CA GLN A 171 12.57 -8.27 2.73
C GLN A 171 11.19 -7.72 3.15
N THR A 172 10.90 -6.44 2.86
CA THR A 172 9.60 -5.84 3.19
C THR A 172 8.57 -6.03 2.09
N LEU A 173 8.95 -6.56 0.91
CA LEU A 173 8.06 -6.68 -0.24
C LEU A 173 6.77 -7.47 0.03
N PRO A 174 6.80 -8.61 0.77
CA PRO A 174 5.56 -9.30 1.11
C PRO A 174 4.62 -8.44 1.96
N SER A 175 5.14 -7.69 2.93
CA SER A 175 4.34 -6.79 3.78
C SER A 175 3.85 -5.57 3.00
N ASP A 176 4.69 -5.01 2.13
CA ASP A 176 4.33 -3.87 1.27
C ASP A 176 3.20 -4.26 0.31
N MET A 177 3.25 -5.47 -0.29
CA MET A 177 2.17 -6.03 -1.11
C MET A 177 0.87 -6.20 -0.32
N ALA A 178 0.93 -6.78 0.88
CA ALA A 178 -0.27 -6.95 1.72
C ALA A 178 -0.87 -5.61 2.15
N ALA A 179 -0.04 -4.61 2.46
CA ALA A 179 -0.47 -3.26 2.80
C ALA A 179 -1.15 -2.56 1.62
N ALA A 180 -0.61 -2.71 0.40
CA ALA A 180 -1.21 -2.19 -0.82
C ALA A 180 -2.62 -2.78 -1.06
N LEU A 181 -2.76 -4.10 -0.93
CA LEU A 181 -4.06 -4.78 -1.08
C LEU A 181 -5.05 -4.34 0.00
N LYS A 182 -4.61 -4.19 1.24
CA LYS A 182 -5.46 -3.66 2.32
C LYS A 182 -5.98 -2.26 2.00
N ALA A 183 -5.11 -1.37 1.54
CA ALA A 183 -5.46 0.01 1.22
C ALA A 183 -6.30 0.16 -0.06
N GLY A 184 -6.23 -0.80 -0.99
CA GLY A 184 -7.00 -0.75 -2.23
C GLY A 184 -8.29 -1.56 -2.22
N LEU A 185 -8.36 -2.65 -1.45
CA LEU A 185 -9.52 -3.55 -1.47
C LEU A 185 -10.50 -3.28 -0.32
N LEU A 186 -10.02 -2.82 0.84
CA LEU A 186 -10.85 -2.73 2.06
C LEU A 186 -11.22 -1.29 2.45
N THR A 187 -10.41 -0.30 2.13
CA THR A 187 -10.66 1.09 2.54
C THR A 187 -11.32 1.90 1.43
N ARG A 188 -12.27 2.76 1.82
CA ARG A 188 -12.74 3.84 0.94
C ARG A 188 -11.66 4.91 0.95
N GLN A 189 -11.07 5.20 -0.20
CA GLN A 189 -10.26 6.41 -0.35
C GLN A 189 -11.23 7.54 -0.65
N GLY A 190 -11.37 8.47 0.30
CA GLY A 190 -12.03 9.75 0.09
C GLY A 190 -11.00 10.88 0.25
N PRO A 191 -11.33 12.12 -0.14
CA PRO A 191 -10.41 13.25 -0.16
C PRO A 191 -9.79 13.56 1.21
#